data_AF-A0A318MVN2-F1
#
_entry.id   AF-A0A318MVN2-F1
#
_cell.length_a   1.000
_cell.length_b   1.000
_cell.length_c   1.000
_cell.angle_alpha   90.00
_cell.angle_beta   90.00
_cell.angle_gamma   90.00
#
_symmetry.space_group_name_H-M   'P 1'
#
loop_
_entity.id
_entity.type
_entity.pdbx_description
1 polymer ?
#
loop_
_entity_poly.entity_id
_entity_poly.type
_entity_poly.pdbx_seq_one_letter_code
_entity_poly.pdbx_strand_id
1 'polypeptide(L)'
;MKTILGLDNHTYIRHFLFGVIIFMVICIFVSLPFSGVKLNSFLLINFSINTLLYPLSRHAYEAAIDYLVRDKTEFWVSLKLLILIKFISILLCWALAIIIAPIWIITKFLFLKVTHR
;
A
#
# COMPACT_ATOMS: atom_id res chain seq x y z
N MET A 1 2.77 21.49 10.45
CA MET A 1 2.14 20.38 11.19
C MET A 1 3.07 19.18 11.11
N LYS A 2 3.44 18.61 12.27
CA LYS A 2 4.46 17.56 12.39
C LYS A 2 4.01 16.31 11.64
N THR A 3 4.64 16.08 10.51
CA THR A 3 4.57 14.84 9.74
C THR A 3 5.36 13.79 10.51
N ILE A 4 4.69 13.02 11.35
CA ILE A 4 5.31 12.03 12.28
C ILE A 4 6.17 11.00 11.52
N LEU A 5 6.04 10.92 10.19
CA LEU A 5 6.88 10.13 9.31
C LEU A 5 7.00 10.69 7.87
N GLY A 6 6.72 11.98 7.64
CA GLY A 6 6.63 12.54 6.27
C GLY A 6 5.31 12.26 5.52
N LEU A 7 4.33 11.67 6.19
CA LEU A 7 3.01 11.34 5.65
C LEU A 7 1.95 12.43 5.90
N ASP A 8 1.42 13.04 4.83
CA ASP A 8 0.25 13.92 4.91
C ASP A 8 -1.00 13.12 5.31
N ASN A 9 -1.71 13.59 6.34
CA ASN A 9 -2.77 12.83 7.01
C ASN A 9 -3.96 12.56 6.09
N HIS A 10 -4.19 13.44 5.11
CA HIS A 10 -5.31 13.34 4.18
C HIS A 10 -5.05 12.27 3.11
N THR A 11 -3.80 12.10 2.67
CA THR A 11 -3.42 11.05 1.71
C THR A 11 -3.47 9.65 2.35
N TYR A 12 -3.16 9.55 3.64
CA TYR A 12 -3.27 8.29 4.39
C TYR A 12 -4.71 7.77 4.46
N ILE A 13 -5.66 8.64 4.83
CA ILE A 13 -7.08 8.26 4.97
C ILE A 13 -7.67 7.79 3.62
N ARG A 14 -7.29 8.45 2.53
CA ARG A 14 -7.71 8.06 1.18
C ARG A 14 -7.24 6.64 0.83
N HIS A 15 -5.96 6.33 1.09
CA HIS A 15 -5.42 4.99 0.82
C HIS A 15 -6.03 3.91 1.71
N PHE A 16 -6.34 4.25 2.97
CA PHE A 16 -7.04 3.34 3.88
C PHE A 16 -8.46 2.99 3.37
N LEU A 17 -9.23 3.99 2.91
CA LEU A 17 -10.56 3.76 2.33
C LEU A 17 -10.52 2.81 1.11
N PHE A 18 -9.54 2.98 0.22
CA PHE A 18 -9.37 2.05 -0.91
C PHE A 18 -9.02 0.62 -0.46
N GLY A 19 -8.18 0.47 0.57
CA GLY A 19 -7.88 -0.83 1.15
C GLY A 19 -9.12 -1.54 1.70
N VAL A 20 -10.00 -0.80 2.38
CA VAL A 20 -11.28 -1.34 2.92
C VAL A 20 -12.21 -1.79 1.79
N ILE A 21 -12.29 -1.03 0.69
CA ILE A 21 -13.09 -1.41 -0.48
C ILE A 21 -12.57 -2.72 -1.09
N ILE A 22 -11.26 -2.86 -1.24
CA ILE A 22 -10.64 -4.10 -1.77
C ILE A 22 -10.95 -5.28 -0.85
N PHE A 23 -10.82 -5.10 0.46
CA PHE A 23 -11.16 -6.12 1.45
C PHE A 23 -12.62 -6.57 1.35
N MET A 24 -13.55 -5.62 1.23
CA MET A 24 -14.98 -5.91 1.07
C MET A 24 -15.28 -6.72 -0.20
N VAL A 25 -14.67 -6.34 -1.33
CA VAL A 25 -14.83 -7.07 -2.60
C VAL A 25 -14.31 -8.51 -2.48
N ILE A 26 -13.19 -8.72 -1.80
CA ILE A 26 -12.61 -10.05 -1.60
C ILE A 26 -13.48 -10.90 -0.67
N CYS A 27 -14.01 -10.33 0.41
CA CYS A 27 -14.96 -11.03 1.28
C CYS A 27 -16.21 -11.49 0.53
N ILE A 28 -16.76 -10.64 -0.34
CA ILE A 28 -17.91 -11.01 -1.18
C ILE A 28 -17.53 -12.14 -2.13
N PHE A 29 -16.37 -12.06 -2.79
CA PHE A 29 -15.92 -13.08 -3.74
C PHE A 29 -15.68 -14.45 -3.08
N VAL A 30 -15.11 -14.47 -1.88
CA VAL A 30 -14.88 -15.72 -1.11
C VAL A 30 -16.20 -16.28 -0.56
N SER A 31 -17.20 -15.45 -0.31
CA SER A 31 -18.53 -15.88 0.12
C SER A 31 -19.36 -16.52 -1.00
N LEU A 32 -18.94 -16.36 -2.27
CA LEU A 32 -19.64 -16.99 -3.39
C LEU A 32 -19.45 -18.51 -3.36
N PRO A 33 -20.50 -19.30 -3.63
CA PRO A 33 -20.47 -20.76 -3.55
C PRO A 33 -19.49 -21.41 -4.55
N PHE A 34 -18.97 -20.63 -5.50
CA PHE A 34 -18.00 -21.05 -6.52
C PHE A 34 -16.56 -21.16 -5.98
N SER A 35 -16.23 -20.48 -4.88
CA SER A 35 -14.84 -20.37 -4.41
C SER A 35 -14.35 -21.65 -3.73
N GLY A 36 -15.22 -22.47 -3.13
CA GLY A 36 -14.83 -23.66 -2.35
C GLY A 36 -14.01 -23.37 -1.08
N VAL A 37 -13.54 -22.12 -0.91
CA VAL A 37 -12.79 -21.64 0.25
C VAL A 37 -13.78 -21.24 1.35
N LYS A 38 -13.71 -21.91 2.50
CA LYS A 38 -14.48 -21.48 3.68
C LYS A 38 -13.79 -20.28 4.31
N LEU A 39 -14.56 -19.22 4.59
CA LEU A 39 -14.11 -18.09 5.38
C LEU A 39 -13.76 -18.57 6.80
N ASN A 40 -12.47 -18.80 7.04
CA ASN A 40 -11.95 -19.08 8.37
C ASN A 40 -11.62 -17.76 9.08
N SER A 41 -11.85 -17.68 10.39
CA SER A 41 -11.50 -16.51 11.22
C SER A 41 -10.04 -16.11 11.05
N PHE A 42 -9.14 -17.08 10.82
CA PHE A 42 -7.72 -16.82 10.55
C PHE A 42 -7.48 -16.03 9.25
N LEU A 43 -8.23 -16.30 8.19
CA LEU A 43 -8.10 -15.58 6.91
C LEU A 43 -8.57 -14.14 7.07
N LEU A 44 -9.71 -13.93 7.73
CA LEU A 44 -10.26 -12.59 7.99
C LEU A 44 -9.30 -11.70 8.78
N ILE A 45 -8.65 -12.26 9.81
CA ILE A 45 -7.66 -11.53 10.61
C ILE A 45 -6.46 -11.14 9.75
N ASN A 46 -5.90 -12.06 8.97
CA ASN A 46 -4.74 -11.77 8.12
C ASN A 46 -5.05 -10.70 7.07
N PHE A 47 -6.21 -10.77 6.42
CA PHE A 47 -6.63 -9.76 5.45
C PHE A 47 -6.92 -8.40 6.10
N SER A 48 -7.45 -8.37 7.33
CA SER A 48 -7.67 -7.13 8.08
C SER A 48 -6.34 -6.47 8.42
N ILE A 49 -5.35 -7.24 8.89
CA ILE A 49 -3.99 -6.75 9.15
C ILE A 49 -3.35 -6.23 7.87
N ASN A 50 -3.46 -6.98 6.77
CA ASN A 50 -2.94 -6.56 5.47
C ASN A 50 -3.56 -5.21 5.04
N THR A 51 -4.88 -5.06 5.19
CA THR A 51 -5.60 -3.81 4.87
C THR A 51 -5.12 -2.63 5.72
N LEU A 52 -4.79 -2.85 7.00
CA LEU A 52 -4.21 -1.81 7.86
C LEU A 52 -2.76 -1.46 7.49
N LEU A 53 -2.01 -2.43 6.97
CA LEU A 53 -0.62 -2.25 6.51
C LEU A 53 -0.54 -1.63 5.09
N TYR A 54 -1.58 -1.77 4.27
CA TYR A 54 -1.67 -1.22 2.92
C TYR A 54 -1.31 0.28 2.79
N PRO A 55 -1.82 1.20 3.64
CA PRO A 55 -1.44 2.61 3.53
C PRO A 55 0.04 2.86 3.81
N LEU A 56 0.71 2.02 4.62
CA LEU A 56 2.14 2.12 4.88
C LEU A 56 2.96 1.64 3.68
N SER A 57 2.61 0.49 3.08
CA SER A 57 3.29 0.00 1.88
C SER A 57 3.09 0.93 0.69
N ARG A 58 1.94 1.62 0.60
CA ARG A 58 1.67 2.58 -0.48
C ARG A 58 2.57 3.80 -0.39
N HIS A 59 2.78 4.30 0.83
CA HIS A 59 3.69 5.42 1.04
C HIS A 59 5.14 5.04 0.69
N ALA A 60 5.57 3.82 1.02
CA ALA A 60 6.88 3.30 0.61
C ALA A 60 7.05 3.27 -0.92
N TYR A 61 6.01 2.81 -1.63
CA TYR A 61 5.98 2.80 -3.09
C TYR A 61 6.04 4.21 -3.68
N GLU A 62 5.25 5.15 -3.14
CA GLU A 62 5.26 6.54 -3.60
C GLU A 62 6.62 7.21 -3.38
N ALA A 63 7.27 6.96 -2.24
CA ALA A 63 8.63 7.45 -2.00
C ALA A 63 9.66 6.80 -2.94
N ALA A 64 9.53 5.51 -3.25
CA ALA A 64 10.41 4.83 -4.19
C ALA A 64 10.23 5.36 -5.62
N ILE A 65 8.99 5.59 -6.05
CA ILE A 65 8.67 6.18 -7.35
C ILE A 65 9.16 7.62 -7.41
N ASP A 66 8.93 8.43 -6.37
CA ASP A 66 9.45 9.79 -6.31
C ASP A 66 10.97 9.80 -6.44
N TYR A 67 11.67 8.90 -5.73
CA TYR A 67 13.12 8.76 -5.87
C TYR A 67 13.57 8.36 -7.29
N LEU A 68 12.85 7.44 -7.95
CA LEU A 68 13.18 6.98 -9.30
C LEU A 68 12.84 7.99 -10.41
N VAL A 69 11.81 8.81 -10.20
CA VAL A 69 11.23 9.71 -11.22
C VAL A 69 11.73 11.15 -11.06
N ARG A 70 12.21 11.55 -9.88
CA ARG A 70 12.65 12.93 -9.58
C ARG A 70 13.67 13.51 -10.56
N ASP A 71 14.48 12.67 -11.20
CA ASP A 71 15.51 13.11 -12.17
C ASP A 71 15.06 13.02 -13.64
N LYS A 72 13.90 12.39 -13.93
CA LYS A 72 13.43 12.13 -15.30
C LYS A 72 12.19 12.98 -15.60
N THR A 73 12.43 14.16 -16.14
CA THR A 73 11.46 15.26 -16.16
C THR A 73 10.25 15.08 -17.09
N GLU A 74 10.24 14.17 -18.07
CA GLU A 74 9.08 14.03 -18.97
C GLU A 74 8.85 12.60 -19.46
N PHE A 75 8.18 11.79 -18.64
CA PHE A 75 7.60 10.54 -19.12
C PHE A 75 6.27 10.81 -19.84
N TRP A 76 6.33 11.00 -21.16
CA TRP A 76 5.16 11.00 -22.04
C TRP A 76 4.60 9.58 -22.16
N VAL A 77 3.92 9.13 -21.11
CA VAL A 77 3.27 7.82 -21.06
C VAL A 77 1.79 7.98 -21.37
N SER A 78 1.29 7.17 -22.30
CA SER A 78 -0.13 7.13 -22.65
C SER A 78 -1.01 6.93 -21.42
N LEU A 79 -2.12 7.69 -21.32
CA LEU A 79 -3.05 7.66 -20.18
C LEU A 79 -3.49 6.24 -19.79
N LYS A 80 -3.75 5.39 -20.80
CA LYS A 80 -4.12 3.97 -20.60
C LYS A 80 -3.06 3.20 -19.82
N LEU A 81 -1.78 3.45 -20.11
CA LEU A 81 -0.65 2.77 -19.50
C LEU A 81 -0.44 3.28 -18.06
N LEU A 82 -0.59 4.59 -17.81
CA LEU A 82 -0.54 5.16 -16.46
C LEU A 82 -1.62 4.56 -15.53
N ILE A 83 -2.85 4.42 -16.02
CA ILE A 83 -3.95 3.82 -15.25
C ILE A 83 -3.67 2.35 -14.95
N LEU A 84 -3.15 1.61 -15.93
CA LEU A 84 -2.81 0.19 -15.78
C LEU A 84 -1.68 -0.03 -14.76
N ILE A 85 -0.59 0.74 -14.83
CA ILE A 85 0.49 0.71 -13.82
C ILE A 85 -0.08 1.04 -12.44
N LYS A 86 -0.96 2.05 -12.36
CA LYS A 86 -1.57 2.45 -11.11
C LYS A 86 -2.39 1.31 -10.50
N PHE A 87 -3.16 0.59 -11.30
CA PHE A 87 -3.92 -0.57 -10.84
C PHE A 87 -3.02 -1.73 -10.39
N ILE A 88 -1.99 -2.07 -11.18
CA ILE A 88 -1.01 -3.10 -10.82
C ILE A 88 -0.30 -2.75 -9.52
N SER A 89 0.09 -1.48 -9.34
CA SER A 89 0.77 -1.02 -8.13
C SER A 89 -0.11 -1.16 -6.88
N ILE A 90 -1.42 -0.94 -6.99
CA ILE A 90 -2.38 -1.10 -5.89
C ILE A 90 -2.46 -2.58 -5.48
N LEU A 91 -2.60 -3.48 -6.44
CA LEU A 91 -2.65 -4.92 -6.20
C LEU A 91 -1.34 -5.45 -5.61
N LEU A 92 -0.20 -5.07 -6.18
CA LEU A 92 1.12 -5.50 -5.72
C LEU A 92 1.40 -4.99 -4.29
N CYS A 93 1.07 -3.72 -4.03
CA CYS A 93 1.28 -3.08 -2.74
C CYS A 93 0.40 -3.66 -1.64
N TRP A 94 -0.79 -4.14 -1.98
CA TRP A 94 -1.69 -4.88 -1.09
C TRP A 94 -1.19 -6.31 -0.85
N ALA A 95 -0.84 -7.05 -1.91
CA ALA A 95 -0.34 -8.42 -1.77
C ALA A 95 0.97 -8.49 -0.96
N LEU A 96 1.87 -7.53 -1.14
CA LEU A 96 3.16 -7.46 -0.43
C LEU A 96 3.12 -6.54 0.81
N ALA A 97 1.95 -6.07 1.26
CA ALA A 97 1.86 -5.11 2.37
C ALA A 97 2.56 -5.62 3.63
N ILE A 98 2.43 -6.92 3.93
CA ILE A 98 3.01 -7.55 5.12
C ILE A 98 4.55 -7.55 5.12
N ILE A 99 5.18 -7.50 3.93
CA ILE A 99 6.64 -7.50 3.78
C ILE A 99 7.15 -6.07 3.62
N ILE A 100 6.50 -5.26 2.78
CA ILE A 100 6.96 -3.91 2.45
C ILE A 100 6.79 -2.96 3.65
N ALA A 101 5.72 -3.10 4.44
CA ALA A 101 5.48 -2.24 5.59
C ALA A 101 6.58 -2.32 6.68
N PRO A 102 7.00 -3.51 7.17
CA PRO A 102 8.08 -3.58 8.15
C PRO A 102 9.41 -3.08 7.60
N ILE A 103 9.74 -3.35 6.33
CA ILE A 103 10.95 -2.82 5.69
C ILE A 103 10.95 -1.30 5.72
N TRP A 104 9.83 -0.67 5.35
CA TRP A 104 9.69 0.79 5.34
C TRP A 104 9.84 1.42 6.72
N ILE A 105 9.30 0.78 7.77
CA ILE A 105 9.44 1.24 9.15
C ILE A 105 10.91 1.16 9.60
N ILE A 106 11.59 0.05 9.28
CA ILE A 106 13.01 -0.16 9.64
C ILE A 106 13.91 0.88 8.95
N THR A 107 13.72 1.15 7.66
CA THR A 107 14.53 2.13 6.93
C THR A 107 14.35 3.54 7.50
N LYS A 108 13.12 3.95 7.81
CA LYS A 108 12.83 5.23 8.49
C LYS A 108 13.49 5.30 9.87
N PHE A 109 13.39 4.25 10.67
CA PHE A 109 13.99 4.21 12.00
C PHE A 109 15.51 4.32 11.95
N LEU A 110 16.16 3.61 11.03
CA LEU A 110 17.60 3.69 10.82
C LEU A 110 18.03 5.11 10.40
N PHE A 111 17.30 5.72 9.46
CA PHE A 111 17.61 7.06 8.96
C PHE A 111 17.50 8.12 10.07
N LEU A 112 16.42 8.07 10.87
CA LEU A 112 16.26 8.97 12.03
C LEU A 112 17.40 8.81 13.05
N LYS A 113 17.85 7.57 13.29
CA LYS A 113 18.98 7.30 14.19
C LYS A 113 20.31 7.81 13.67
N VAL A 114 20.49 7.88 12.34
CA VAL A 114 21.70 8.43 11.69
C VAL A 114 21.69 9.96 11.70
N THR A 115 20.54 10.61 11.48
CA THR A 115 20.44 12.08 11.45
C THR A 115 20.55 12.74 12.83
N HIS A 116 20.22 12.01 13.91
CA HIS A 116 20.32 12.49 15.29
C HIS A 116 21.67 12.18 15.97
N ARG A 117 22.71 11.81 15.21
CA ARG A 117 24.08 11.61 15.70
C ARG A 117 25.02 12.60 15.02
#